data_AF-A0A845VL75-F1
#
_entry.id   AF-A0A845VL75-F1
#
_cell.length_a   1.000
_cell.length_b   1.000
_cell.length_c   1.000
_cell.angle_alpha   90.00
_cell.angle_beta   90.00
_cell.angle_gamma   90.00
#
_symmetry.space_group_name_H-M   'P 1'
#
loop_
_entity.id
_entity.type
_entity.pdbx_description
1 polymer ?
#
loop_
_entity_poly.entity_id
_entity_poly.type
_entity_poly.pdbx_seq_one_letter_code
_entity_poly.pdbx_strand_id
1 'polypeptide(L)'
;MPFATLAFSESPTRLLEQVAAAVDRIEEPLAFTNISACTQLLAGLRFDQRLITELFPEDVMQESVIYQKIIQKGHKLGLLEGKREGRQEEGYSIIIRQLTRRFGSVDDQLQQGIQKLSIAQLEELSEALLDFETVTDLTVWLAEHQQ
;
A
#
# COMPACT_ATOMS: atom_id res chain seq x y z
N MET A 1 -23.83 -22.49 -2.65
CA MET A 1 -24.18 -21.08 -2.92
C MET A 1 -22.96 -20.21 -3.21
N PRO A 2 -21.86 -20.19 -2.41
CA PRO A 2 -20.75 -19.25 -2.65
C PRO A 2 -20.12 -19.34 -4.06
N PHE A 3 -19.89 -20.55 -4.58
CA PHE A 3 -19.36 -20.74 -5.94
C PHE A 3 -20.31 -20.32 -7.07
N ALA A 4 -21.61 -20.14 -6.79
CA ALA A 4 -22.57 -19.72 -7.81
C ALA A 4 -22.27 -18.30 -8.30
N THR A 5 -21.69 -17.43 -7.47
CA THR A 5 -21.29 -16.07 -7.86
C THR A 5 -20.20 -16.06 -8.95
N LEU A 6 -19.39 -17.12 -9.00
CA LEU A 6 -18.36 -17.33 -10.02
C LEU A 6 -18.86 -18.07 -11.26
N ALA A 7 -20.04 -18.68 -11.22
CA ALA A 7 -20.53 -19.52 -12.31
C ALA A 7 -20.82 -18.69 -13.57
N PHE A 8 -20.50 -19.23 -14.75
CA PHE A 8 -20.85 -18.59 -16.02
C PHE A 8 -22.38 -18.53 -16.13
N SER A 9 -22.91 -17.30 -16.13
CA SER A 9 -24.35 -16.99 -16.12
C SER A 9 -24.58 -15.83 -17.09
N GLU A 10 -25.69 -15.88 -17.81
CA GLU A 10 -26.13 -14.80 -18.70
C GLU A 10 -26.59 -13.54 -17.91
N SER A 11 -26.87 -13.68 -16.61
CA SER A 11 -27.26 -12.59 -15.71
C SER A 11 -26.52 -12.66 -14.36
N PRO A 12 -25.21 -12.35 -14.34
CA PRO A 12 -24.36 -12.58 -13.18
C PRO A 12 -24.72 -11.71 -11.97
N THR A 13 -25.11 -10.45 -12.16
CA THR A 13 -25.55 -9.56 -11.08
C THR A 13 -26.82 -10.08 -10.41
N ARG A 14 -27.81 -10.50 -11.21
CA ARG A 14 -29.06 -11.08 -10.69
C ARG A 14 -28.82 -12.37 -9.91
N LEU A 15 -27.87 -13.19 -10.37
CA LEU A 15 -27.46 -14.38 -9.63
C LEU A 15 -26.80 -14.01 -8.31
N LEU A 16 -25.96 -12.97 -8.27
CA LEU A 16 -25.34 -12.48 -7.04
C LEU A 16 -26.38 -11.95 -6.04
N GLU A 17 -27.37 -11.17 -6.49
CA GLU A 17 -28.50 -10.70 -5.67
C GLU A 17 -29.31 -11.87 -5.07
N GLN A 18 -29.56 -12.91 -5.87
CA GLN A 18 -30.24 -14.12 -5.39
C GLN A 18 -29.42 -14.88 -4.36
N VAL A 19 -28.11 -14.96 -4.55
CA VAL A 19 -27.21 -15.57 -3.57
C VAL A 19 -27.21 -14.75 -2.27
N ALA A 20 -27.12 -13.42 -2.35
CA ALA A 20 -27.21 -12.53 -1.18
C ALA A 20 -28.50 -12.76 -0.39
N ALA A 21 -29.65 -12.70 -1.08
CA ALA A 21 -30.95 -12.95 -0.47
C ALA A 21 -31.11 -14.36 0.14
N ALA A 22 -30.35 -15.34 -0.32
CA ALA A 22 -30.33 -16.68 0.27
C ALA A 22 -29.39 -16.78 1.48
N VAL A 23 -28.28 -16.04 1.47
CA VAL A 23 -27.37 -15.93 2.62
C VAL A 23 -28.06 -15.25 3.80
N ASP A 24 -28.83 -14.19 3.55
CA ASP A 24 -29.57 -13.45 4.59
C ASP A 24 -30.64 -14.29 5.32
N ARG A 25 -31.02 -15.45 4.77
CA ARG A 25 -32.00 -16.37 5.37
C ARG A 25 -31.38 -17.40 6.30
N ILE A 26 -30.05 -17.39 6.47
CA ILE A 26 -29.35 -18.36 7.32
C ILE A 26 -29.52 -17.93 8.78
N GLU A 27 -30.22 -18.73 9.58
CA GLU A 27 -30.48 -18.44 10.99
C GLU A 27 -29.30 -18.78 11.92
N GLU A 28 -28.47 -19.76 11.56
CA GLU A 28 -27.30 -20.15 12.35
C GLU A 28 -26.18 -19.11 12.20
N PRO A 29 -25.79 -18.40 13.28
CA PRO A 29 -24.84 -17.27 13.17
C PRO A 29 -23.49 -17.66 12.56
N LEU A 30 -22.93 -18.79 12.98
CA LEU A 30 -21.62 -19.25 12.48
C LEU A 30 -21.68 -19.64 11.00
N ALA A 31 -22.78 -20.27 10.56
CA ALA A 31 -22.97 -20.62 9.16
C ALA A 31 -23.19 -19.37 8.30
N PHE A 32 -23.95 -18.39 8.80
CA PHE A 32 -24.14 -17.09 8.15
C PHE A 32 -22.79 -16.38 7.93
N THR A 33 -21.99 -16.22 8.99
CA THR A 33 -20.66 -15.59 8.92
C THR A 33 -19.77 -16.29 7.88
N ASN A 34 -19.64 -17.62 7.95
CA ASN A 34 -18.75 -18.37 7.05
C ASN A 34 -19.21 -18.33 5.59
N ILE A 35 -20.51 -18.49 5.34
CA ILE A 35 -21.06 -18.51 3.99
C ILE A 35 -21.08 -17.11 3.37
N SER A 36 -21.39 -16.08 4.15
CA SER A 36 -21.28 -14.67 3.73
C SER A 36 -19.84 -14.33 3.37
N ALA A 37 -18.87 -14.62 4.24
CA ALA A 37 -17.46 -14.34 4.00
C ALA A 37 -16.93 -15.05 2.73
N CYS A 38 -17.26 -16.33 2.53
CA CYS A 38 -16.91 -17.06 1.31
C CYS A 38 -17.57 -16.44 0.07
N THR A 39 -18.83 -16.02 0.17
CA THR A 39 -19.57 -15.43 -0.95
C THR A 39 -18.98 -14.08 -1.34
N GLN A 40 -18.67 -13.22 -0.37
CA GLN A 40 -17.99 -11.93 -0.59
C GLN A 40 -16.62 -12.11 -1.27
N LEU A 41 -15.78 -13.02 -0.75
CA LEU A 41 -14.46 -13.29 -1.32
C LEU A 41 -14.53 -13.75 -2.77
N LEU A 42 -15.43 -14.69 -3.09
CA LEU A 42 -15.58 -15.21 -4.44
C LEU A 42 -16.23 -14.18 -5.37
N ALA A 43 -17.25 -13.46 -4.91
CA ALA A 43 -17.88 -12.41 -5.70
C ALA A 43 -16.90 -11.27 -6.02
N GLY A 44 -16.02 -10.90 -5.09
CA GLY A 44 -14.96 -9.92 -5.31
C GLY A 44 -13.92 -10.31 -6.37
N LEU A 45 -13.85 -11.58 -6.81
CA LEU A 45 -13.00 -11.99 -7.94
C LEU A 45 -13.62 -11.66 -9.30
N ARG A 46 -14.91 -11.33 -9.35
CA ARG A 46 -15.67 -11.14 -10.60
C ARG A 46 -16.38 -9.80 -10.70
N PHE A 47 -16.90 -9.31 -9.58
CA PHE A 47 -17.72 -8.09 -9.51
C PHE A 47 -16.93 -6.95 -8.90
N ASP A 48 -17.32 -5.71 -9.19
CA ASP A 48 -16.69 -4.54 -8.63
C ASP A 48 -17.04 -4.34 -7.15
N GLN A 49 -16.18 -3.61 -6.46
CA GLN A 49 -16.29 -3.41 -5.01
C GLN A 49 -17.61 -2.76 -4.57
N ARG A 50 -18.21 -1.85 -5.37
CA ARG A 50 -19.42 -1.13 -4.93
C ARG A 50 -20.60 -2.10 -4.82
N LEU A 51 -20.77 -2.94 -5.83
CA LEU A 51 -21.82 -3.96 -5.85
C LEU A 51 -21.66 -4.96 -4.70
N ILE A 52 -20.42 -5.37 -4.39
CA ILE A 52 -20.17 -6.27 -3.25
C ILE A 52 -20.54 -5.60 -1.94
N THR A 53 -20.10 -4.36 -1.70
CA THR A 53 -20.37 -3.65 -0.45
C THR A 53 -21.86 -3.33 -0.25
N GLU A 54 -22.62 -3.13 -1.34
CA GLU A 54 -24.07 -2.95 -1.28
C GLU A 54 -24.80 -4.24 -0.85
N LEU A 55 -24.40 -5.39 -1.42
CA LEU A 55 -25.07 -6.67 -1.17
C LEU A 55 -24.57 -7.37 0.10
N PHE A 56 -23.35 -7.09 0.51
CA PHE A 56 -22.70 -7.75 1.62
C PHE A 56 -21.85 -6.76 2.44
N PRO A 57 -22.41 -6.22 3.54
CA PRO A 57 -21.71 -5.32 4.43
C PRO A 57 -20.44 -5.94 5.06
N GLU A 58 -19.44 -5.10 5.31
CA GLU A 58 -18.10 -5.51 5.77
C GLU A 58 -18.06 -5.96 7.24
N ASP A 59 -18.98 -5.48 8.06
CA ASP A 59 -19.13 -5.86 9.47
C ASP A 59 -19.40 -7.36 9.64
N VAL A 60 -20.08 -7.99 8.69
CA VAL A 60 -20.33 -9.45 8.68
C VAL A 60 -19.04 -10.27 8.56
N MET A 61 -18.00 -9.74 7.91
CA MET A 61 -16.75 -10.48 7.69
C MET A 61 -15.76 -10.39 8.86
N GLN A 62 -16.00 -9.52 9.85
CA GLN A 62 -15.00 -9.23 10.89
C GLN A 62 -14.62 -10.46 11.72
N GLU A 63 -15.52 -11.43 11.84
CA GLU A 63 -15.28 -12.71 12.53
C GLU A 63 -14.48 -13.72 11.69
N SER A 64 -14.34 -13.53 10.38
CA SER A 64 -13.61 -14.45 9.51
C SER A 64 -12.11 -14.42 9.78
N VAL A 65 -11.56 -15.58 10.16
CA VAL A 65 -10.12 -15.75 10.38
C VAL A 65 -9.28 -15.44 9.13
N ILE A 66 -9.84 -15.64 7.94
CA ILE A 66 -9.17 -15.31 6.68
C ILE A 66 -9.17 -13.79 6.46
N TYR A 67 -10.29 -13.12 6.70
CA TYR A 67 -10.40 -11.66 6.61
C TYR A 67 -9.42 -10.98 7.58
N GLN A 68 -9.42 -11.38 8.86
CA GLN A 68 -8.48 -10.87 9.85
C GLN A 68 -7.01 -11.05 9.42
N LYS A 69 -6.66 -12.21 8.84
CA LYS A 69 -5.32 -12.47 8.31
C LYS A 69 -4.97 -11.53 7.14
N ILE A 70 -5.91 -11.23 6.25
CA ILE A 70 -5.71 -10.27 5.15
C ILE A 70 -5.45 -8.87 5.72
N ILE A 71 -6.27 -8.41 6.65
CA ILE A 71 -6.10 -7.10 7.32
C ILE A 71 -4.74 -7.03 8.03
N GLN A 72 -4.36 -8.05 8.82
CA GLN A 72 -3.07 -8.09 9.50
C GLN A 72 -1.89 -8.05 8.52
N LYS A 73 -1.99 -8.79 7.40
CA LYS A 73 -0.96 -8.75 6.35
C LYS A 73 -0.87 -7.36 5.71
N GLY A 74 -2.02 -6.74 5.40
CA GLY A 74 -2.08 -5.38 4.86
C GLY A 74 -1.45 -4.37 5.81
N HIS A 75 -1.83 -4.40 7.09
CA HIS A 75 -1.25 -3.53 8.12
C HIS A 75 0.27 -3.71 8.24
N LYS A 76 0.77 -4.96 8.22
CA LYS A 76 2.22 -5.21 8.28
C LYS A 76 2.95 -4.67 7.04
N LEU A 77 2.37 -4.83 5.85
CA LEU A 77 2.94 -4.29 4.62
C LEU A 77 2.95 -2.76 4.65
N GLY A 78 1.84 -2.13 5.02
CA GLY A 78 1.74 -0.67 5.14
C GLY A 78 2.71 -0.08 6.17
N LEU A 79 2.91 -0.76 7.31
CA LEU A 79 3.91 -0.33 8.30
C LEU A 79 5.35 -0.40 7.74
N LEU A 80 5.67 -1.44 6.96
CA LEU A 80 6.99 -1.58 6.35
C LEU A 80 7.22 -0.53 5.26
N GLU A 81 6.22 -0.30 4.41
CA GLU A 81 6.26 0.71 3.35
C GLU A 81 6.38 2.12 3.96
N GLY A 82 5.50 2.47 4.91
CA GLY A 82 5.54 3.77 5.56
C GLY A 82 6.83 4.03 6.35
N LYS A 83 7.43 2.99 6.97
CA LYS A 83 8.75 3.13 7.61
C LYS A 83 9.85 3.38 6.59
N ARG A 84 9.77 2.76 5.41
CA ARG A 84 10.75 2.95 4.33
C ARG A 84 10.62 4.35 3.73
N GLU A 85 9.40 4.76 3.39
CA GLU A 85 9.12 6.11 2.85
C GLU A 85 9.53 7.19 3.85
N GLY A 86 9.11 7.08 5.11
CA GLY A 86 9.48 8.03 6.15
C GLY A 86 10.99 8.15 6.35
N ARG A 87 11.74 7.03 6.28
CA ARG A 87 13.22 7.07 6.32
C ARG A 87 13.83 7.79 5.12
N GLN A 88 13.28 7.57 3.92
CA GLN A 88 13.78 8.21 2.70
C GLN A 88 13.49 9.73 2.72
N GLU A 89 12.27 10.12 3.09
CA GLU A 89 11.87 11.53 3.22
C GLU A 89 12.68 12.26 4.29
N GLU A 90 12.87 11.64 5.46
CA GLU A 90 13.66 12.23 6.54
C GLU A 90 15.14 12.34 6.15
N GLY A 91 15.72 11.30 5.53
CA GLY A 91 17.09 11.34 5.02
C GLY A 91 17.31 12.47 4.00
N TYR A 92 16.39 12.59 3.03
CA TYR A 92 16.40 13.69 2.07
C TYR A 92 16.32 15.06 2.76
N SER A 93 15.35 15.25 3.67
CA SER A 93 15.15 16.52 4.39
C SER A 93 16.38 16.92 5.19
N ILE A 94 17.01 15.96 5.87
CA ILE A 94 18.23 16.18 6.64
C ILE A 94 19.37 16.63 5.72
N ILE A 95 19.60 15.92 4.60
CA ILE A 95 20.65 16.28 3.63
C ILE A 95 20.44 17.69 3.08
N ILE A 96 19.22 18.04 2.66
CA ILE A 96 18.92 19.38 2.15
C ILE A 96 19.21 20.45 3.21
N ARG A 97 18.84 20.21 4.47
CA ARG A 97 19.14 21.15 5.57
C ARG A 97 20.63 21.28 5.83
N GLN A 98 21.39 20.19 5.77
CA GLN A 98 22.85 20.21 5.93
C GLN A 98 23.52 20.99 4.80
N LEU A 99 23.18 20.68 3.55
CA LEU A 99 23.66 21.40 2.38
C LEU A 99 23.32 22.88 2.44
N THR A 100 22.07 23.20 2.78
CA THR A 100 21.61 24.59 2.92
C THR A 100 22.43 25.36 3.96
N ARG A 101 22.78 24.71 5.07
CA ARG A 101 23.57 25.31 6.14
C ARG A 101 25.04 25.52 5.75
N ARG A 102 25.61 24.63 4.95
CA ARG A 102 27.04 24.67 4.58
C ARG A 102 27.32 25.54 3.37
N PHE A 103 26.47 25.45 2.34
CA PHE A 103 26.70 26.03 1.03
C PHE A 103 25.68 27.10 0.63
N GLY A 104 24.69 27.37 1.48
CA GLY A 104 23.58 28.27 1.13
C GLY A 104 22.53 27.57 0.27
N SER A 105 21.73 28.33 -0.47
CA SER A 105 20.64 27.77 -1.28
C SER A 105 21.14 26.67 -2.24
N VAL A 106 20.52 25.49 -2.17
CA VAL A 106 20.79 24.36 -3.06
C VAL A 106 19.92 24.48 -4.32
N ASP A 107 20.53 24.41 -5.49
CA ASP A 107 19.83 24.47 -6.78
C ASP A 107 18.81 23.32 -6.95
N ASP A 108 17.69 23.60 -7.62
CA ASP A 108 16.59 22.66 -7.82
C ASP A 108 17.03 21.38 -8.55
N GLN A 109 18.01 21.45 -9.46
CA GLN A 109 18.52 20.26 -10.14
C GLN A 109 19.21 19.30 -9.18
N LEU A 110 19.99 19.83 -8.24
CA LEU A 110 20.66 19.04 -7.21
C LEU A 110 19.64 18.45 -6.24
N GLN A 111 18.62 19.22 -5.85
CA GLN A 111 17.53 18.72 -5.01
C GLN A 111 16.81 17.52 -5.65
N GLN A 112 16.45 17.64 -6.93
CA GLN A 112 15.83 16.53 -7.67
C GLN A 112 16.76 15.31 -7.80
N GLY A 113 18.07 15.54 -7.92
CA GLY A 113 19.06 14.47 -7.91
C GLY A 113 19.07 13.71 -6.58
N ILE A 114 19.12 14.44 -5.47
CA ILE A 114 19.14 13.85 -4.12
C ILE A 114 17.82 13.13 -3.82
N GLN A 115 16.68 13.65 -4.29
CA GLN A 115 15.36 13.03 -4.07
C GLN A 115 15.25 11.63 -4.69
N LYS A 116 16.00 11.37 -5.76
CA LYS A 116 16.03 10.06 -6.45
C LYS A 116 16.90 9.02 -5.76
N LEU A 117 17.72 9.43 -4.79
CA LEU A 117 18.62 8.51 -4.09
C LEU A 117 17.84 7.53 -3.23
N SER A 118 18.36 6.30 -3.16
CA SER A 118 17.90 5.31 -2.20
C SER A 118 18.29 5.70 -0.77
N ILE A 119 17.66 5.07 0.22
CA ILE A 119 18.00 5.30 1.64
C ILE A 119 19.49 5.06 1.91
N ALA A 120 20.08 4.00 1.35
CA ALA A 120 21.49 3.69 1.55
C ALA A 120 22.39 4.78 0.96
N GLN A 121 22.06 5.30 -0.22
CA GLN A 121 22.79 6.41 -0.85
C GLN A 121 22.61 7.72 -0.09
N LEU A 122 21.44 7.97 0.53
CA LEU A 122 21.23 9.12 1.40
C LEU A 122 22.07 9.01 2.69
N GLU A 123 22.16 7.82 3.27
CA GLU A 123 23.02 7.56 4.44
C GLU A 123 24.51 7.76 4.06
N GLU A 124 24.97 7.22 2.94
CA GLU A 124 26.33 7.41 2.43
C GLU A 124 26.65 8.88 2.12
N LEU A 125 25.74 9.58 1.45
CA LEU A 125 25.87 11.01 1.19
C LEU A 125 25.97 11.81 2.50
N SER A 126 25.26 11.40 3.56
CA SER A 126 25.33 12.09 4.86
C SER A 126 26.72 12.02 5.50
N GLU A 127 27.46 10.95 5.26
CA GLU A 127 28.84 10.79 5.72
C GLU A 127 29.81 11.52 4.79
N ALA A 128 29.72 11.27 3.49
CA ALA A 128 30.57 11.89 2.46
C ALA A 128 30.48 13.42 2.50
N LEU A 129 29.29 13.96 2.82
CA LEU A 129 29.09 15.38 2.98
C LEU A 129 30.12 15.98 3.92
N LEU A 130 30.48 15.33 5.02
CA LEU A 130 31.41 15.85 6.03
C LEU A 130 32.79 16.22 5.45
N ASP A 131 33.21 15.54 4.38
CA ASP A 131 34.49 15.76 3.71
C ASP A 131 34.42 16.75 2.54
N PHE A 132 33.21 17.15 2.10
CA PHE A 132 33.07 18.08 0.97
C PHE A 132 33.57 19.48 1.34
N GLU A 133 34.32 20.12 0.44
CA GLU A 133 34.79 21.49 0.59
C GLU A 133 33.89 22.47 -0.19
N THR A 134 33.30 22.01 -1.29
CA THR A 134 32.52 22.82 -2.22
C THR A 134 31.26 22.11 -2.72
N VAL A 135 30.35 22.88 -3.33
CA VAL A 135 29.16 22.31 -4.00
C VAL A 135 29.54 21.44 -5.20
N THR A 136 30.72 21.66 -5.80
CA THR A 136 31.21 20.83 -6.93
C THR A 136 31.41 19.38 -6.50
N ASP A 137 31.84 19.13 -5.27
CA ASP A 137 32.05 17.79 -4.73
C ASP A 137 30.72 17.00 -4.69
N LEU A 138 29.62 17.67 -4.31
CA LEU A 138 28.27 17.10 -4.38
C LEU A 138 27.86 16.73 -5.80
N THR A 139 28.13 17.61 -6.78
CA THR A 139 27.78 17.37 -8.19
C THR A 139 28.53 16.15 -8.74
N VAL A 140 29.81 16.00 -8.38
CA VAL A 140 30.63 14.84 -8.76
C VAL A 140 30.08 13.57 -8.10
N TRP A 141 29.83 13.61 -6.79
CA TRP A 141 29.30 12.47 -6.04
C TRP A 141 27.96 11.99 -6.62
N LEU A 142 27.03 12.90 -6.92
CA LEU A 142 25.74 12.55 -7.51
C LEU A 142 25.90 11.90 -8.89
N ALA A 143 26.85 12.36 -9.71
CA ALA A 143 27.10 11.78 -11.03
C ALA A 143 27.63 10.33 -10.95
N GLU A 144 28.41 10.00 -9.92
CA GLU A 144 28.94 8.65 -9.68
C GLU A 144 27.86 7.67 -9.15
N HIS A 145 26.87 8.18 -8.41
CA HIS A 145 25.86 7.35 -7.71
C HIS A 145 24.49 7.34 -8.41
N GLN A 146 24.35 7.98 -9.58
CA GLN A 146 23.12 8.00 -10.37
C GLN A 146 23.20 7.19 -11.68
N GLN A 147 24.23 6.35 -11.85
CA GLN A 147 24.34 5.41 -12.97
C GLN A 147 23.48 4.16 -12.80
#